data_AF-A0A356NCM5-F1
#
_entry.id   AF-A0A356NCM5-F1
#
_cell.length_a   1.000
_cell.length_b   1.000
_cell.length_c   1.000
_cell.angle_alpha   90.00
_cell.angle_beta   90.00
_cell.angle_gamma   90.00
#
_symmetry.space_group_name_H-M   'P 1'
#
loop_
_entity.id
_entity.type
_entity.pdbx_description
1 polymer ?
#
loop_
_entity_poly.entity_id
_entity_poly.type
_entity_poly.pdbx_seq_one_letter_code
_entity_poly.pdbx_strand_id
1 'polypeptide(L)'
;HHLVDLKIEELKAFLCEQLHSAYDIKEAQVNEIQPSLMRQAERFFILQQIDTLWREHLQSMDALRESVNLRGYGQKDPLMEYKNEGYTMFLEMMTQMRRNVIYSMFMFEPRPPAASTPSSREVIV
;
A
#
# COMPACT_ATOMS: atom_id res chain seq x y z
N HIS A 1 1.69 -28.94 10.28
CA HIS A 1 0.95 -30.21 10.09
C HIS A 1 -0.57 -30.04 9.99
N HIS A 2 -1.19 -28.99 10.56
CA HIS A 2 -2.66 -28.82 10.57
C HIS A 2 -3.24 -28.00 9.39
N LEU A 3 -2.38 -27.41 8.54
CA LEU A 3 -2.80 -26.50 7.46
C LEU A 3 -3.14 -27.21 6.14
N VAL A 4 -2.70 -28.47 5.99
CA VAL A 4 -2.79 -29.22 4.72
C VAL A 4 -4.19 -29.79 4.48
N ASP A 5 -5.00 -29.92 5.55
CA ASP A 5 -6.33 -30.54 5.50
C ASP A 5 -7.48 -29.51 5.53
N LEU A 6 -7.17 -28.21 5.54
CA LEU A 6 -8.18 -27.15 5.60
C LEU A 6 -8.79 -26.90 4.22
N LYS A 7 -10.11 -26.71 4.17
CA LYS A 7 -10.79 -26.21 2.97
C LYS A 7 -10.31 -24.80 2.65
N ILE A 8 -10.41 -24.39 1.38
CA ILE A 8 -9.96 -23.05 0.93
C ILE A 8 -10.57 -21.91 1.76
N GLU A 9 -11.83 -22.04 2.17
CA GLU A 9 -12.53 -21.05 3.00
C GLU A 9 -11.95 -20.98 4.41
N GLU A 10 -11.67 -22.13 5.02
CA GLU A 10 -11.07 -22.24 6.35
C GLU A 10 -9.63 -21.73 6.35
N LEU A 11 -8.86 -22.02 5.28
CA LEU A 11 -7.51 -21.48 5.11
C LEU A 11 -7.53 -19.96 4.99
N LYS A 12 -8.47 -19.38 4.24
CA LYS A 12 -8.62 -17.91 4.14
C LYS A 12 -8.93 -17.30 5.50
N ALA A 13 -9.87 -17.87 6.24
CA ALA A 13 -10.22 -17.40 7.58
C ALA A 13 -9.01 -17.45 8.51
N PHE A 14 -8.30 -18.59 8.53
CA PHE A 14 -7.08 -18.75 9.31
C PHE A 14 -6.00 -17.70 8.96
N LEU A 15 -5.73 -17.49 7.67
CA LEU A 15 -4.75 -16.48 7.25
C LEU A 15 -5.16 -15.05 7.64
N CYS A 16 -6.46 -14.72 7.57
CA CYS A 16 -6.97 -13.44 8.03
C CYS A 16 -6.76 -13.25 9.55
N GLU A 17 -6.99 -14.29 10.35
CA GLU A 17 -6.73 -14.25 11.80
C GLU A 17 -5.24 -14.06 12.09
N GLN A 18 -4.36 -14.81 11.40
CA GLN A 18 -2.92 -14.66 11.57
C GLN A 18 -2.43 -13.26 11.17
N LEU A 19 -3.00 -12.69 10.10
CA LEU A 19 -2.68 -11.33 9.67
C LEU A 19 -3.07 -10.29 10.73
N HIS A 20 -4.27 -10.39 11.31
CA HIS A 20 -4.70 -9.50 12.39
C HIS A 20 -3.79 -9.61 13.61
N SER A 21 -3.46 -10.83 14.04
CA SER A 21 -2.55 -11.02 15.18
C SER A 21 -1.15 -10.44 14.91
N ALA A 22 -0.60 -10.66 13.71
CA ALA A 22 0.69 -10.07 13.33
C ALA A 22 0.63 -8.54 13.28
N TYR A 23 -0.49 -7.99 12.83
CA TYR A 23 -0.72 -6.55 12.80
C TYR A 23 -0.80 -5.95 14.22
N ASP A 24 -1.53 -6.57 15.14
CA ASP A 24 -1.65 -6.10 16.53
C ASP A 24 -0.28 -6.05 17.22
N ILE A 25 0.56 -7.07 16.99
CA ILE A 25 1.94 -7.10 17.50
C ILE A 25 2.75 -5.94 16.91
N LYS A 26 2.65 -5.71 15.60
CA LYS A 26 3.36 -4.61 14.92
C LYS A 26 2.89 -3.24 15.43
N GLU A 27 1.59 -3.04 15.59
CA GLU A 27 1.00 -1.81 16.12
C GLU A 27 1.50 -1.53 17.54
N ALA A 28 1.55 -2.54 18.40
CA ALA A 28 2.09 -2.41 19.75
C ALA A 28 3.57 -1.98 19.74
N GLN A 29 4.43 -2.67 18.98
CA GLN A 29 5.86 -2.35 18.86
C GLN A 29 6.12 -0.93 18.35
N VAL A 30 5.36 -0.48 17.36
CA VAL A 30 5.50 0.87 16.80
C VAL A 30 5.00 1.92 17.79
N ASN A 31 3.90 1.65 18.49
CA ASN A 31 3.30 2.59 19.43
C ASN A 31 4.10 2.71 20.75
N GLU A 32 4.97 1.75 21.08
CA GLU A 32 5.94 1.88 22.17
C GLU A 32 6.92 3.04 21.93
N ILE A 33 7.26 3.34 20.68
CA ILE A 33 8.14 4.46 20.33
C ILE A 33 7.39 5.80 20.49
N GLN A 34 6.17 5.86 19.95
CA GLN A 34 5.30 7.02 20.08
C GLN A 34 3.83 6.58 19.98
N PRO A 35 2.97 7.00 20.93
CA PRO A 35 1.55 6.68 20.87
C PRO A 35 0.93 7.15 19.56
N SER A 36 0.07 6.31 18.95
CA SER A 36 -0.63 6.54 17.68
C SER A 36 0.24 6.67 16.43
N LEU A 37 1.54 6.36 16.52
CA LEU A 37 2.44 6.43 15.36
C LEU A 37 2.03 5.46 14.25
N MET A 38 1.55 4.28 14.59
CA MET A 38 1.07 3.31 13.60
C MET A 38 -0.08 3.87 12.76
N ARG A 39 -1.03 4.57 13.41
CA ARG A 39 -2.18 5.21 12.74
C ARG A 39 -1.76 6.34 11.82
N GLN A 40 -0.71 7.07 12.18
CA GLN A 40 -0.14 8.11 11.33
C GLN A 40 0.56 7.48 10.12
N ALA A 41 1.31 6.40 10.33
CA ALA A 41 1.98 5.65 9.28
C ALA A 41 0.98 5.04 8.28
N GLU A 42 -0.10 4.42 8.75
CA GLU A 42 -1.21 3.91 7.91
C GLU A 42 -1.72 4.98 6.94
N ARG A 43 -2.11 6.14 7.48
CA ARG A 43 -2.64 7.26 6.68
C ARG A 43 -1.61 7.75 5.68
N PHE A 44 -0.37 7.91 6.12
CA PHE A 44 0.73 8.36 5.28
C PHE A 44 0.97 7.40 4.10
N PHE A 45 1.10 6.10 4.37
CA PHE A 45 1.35 5.12 3.30
C PHE A 45 0.16 4.99 2.35
N ILE A 46 -1.08 5.00 2.84
CA ILE A 46 -2.26 4.95 1.98
C ILE A 46 -2.27 6.15 1.04
N LEU A 47 -2.12 7.36 1.57
CA LEU A 47 -2.15 8.59 0.76
C LEU A 47 -0.99 8.61 -0.25
N GLN A 48 0.22 8.31 0.19
CA GLN A 48 1.39 8.27 -0.68
C GLN A 48 1.21 7.28 -1.84
N GLN A 49 0.64 6.11 -1.58
CA GLN A 49 0.43 5.10 -2.62
C GLN A 49 -0.73 5.45 -3.55
N ILE A 50 -1.80 6.08 -3.06
CA ILE A 50 -2.87 6.62 -3.92
C ILE A 50 -2.27 7.65 -4.87
N ASP A 51 -1.55 8.64 -4.34
CA ASP A 51 -1.03 9.75 -5.15
C ASP A 51 -0.03 9.27 -6.22
N THR A 52 0.82 8.31 -5.86
CA THR A 52 1.84 7.76 -6.77
C THR A 52 1.19 6.95 -7.89
N LEU A 53 0.34 5.97 -7.53
CA LEU A 53 -0.26 5.06 -8.50
C LEU A 53 -1.32 5.74 -9.35
N TRP A 54 -2.07 6.70 -8.80
CA TRP A 54 -3.05 7.47 -9.56
C TRP A 54 -2.38 8.31 -10.66
N ARG A 55 -1.25 8.95 -10.34
CA ARG A 55 -0.49 9.71 -11.35
C ARG A 55 0.01 8.81 -12.48
N GLU A 56 0.54 7.64 -12.14
CA GLU A 56 0.98 6.64 -13.13
C GLU A 56 -0.19 6.10 -13.96
N HIS A 57 -1.34 5.88 -13.32
CA HIS A 57 -2.57 5.48 -14.00
C HIS A 57 -3.04 6.53 -14.99
N LEU A 58 -3.05 7.83 -14.62
CA LEU A 58 -3.41 8.90 -15.55
C LEU A 58 -2.49 8.94 -16.78
N GLN A 59 -1.18 8.84 -16.58
CA GLN A 59 -0.22 8.75 -17.69
C GLN A 59 -0.50 7.54 -18.59
N SER A 60 -0.84 6.41 -17.99
CA SER A 60 -1.16 5.19 -18.73
C SER A 60 -2.50 5.31 -19.48
N MET A 61 -3.49 6.01 -18.91
CA MET A 61 -4.77 6.30 -19.55
C MET A 61 -4.63 7.26 -20.74
N ASP A 62 -3.71 8.22 -20.67
CA ASP A 62 -3.37 9.09 -21.80
C ASP A 62 -2.73 8.29 -22.94
N ALA A 63 -1.76 7.42 -22.64
CA ALA A 63 -1.15 6.52 -23.62
C ALA A 63 -2.17 5.54 -24.22
N LEU A 64 -3.09 5.00 -23.40
CA LEU A 64 -4.16 4.14 -23.87
C LEU A 64 -5.06 4.87 -24.87
N ARG A 65 -5.44 6.11 -24.56
CA ARG A 65 -6.27 6.95 -25.44
C ARG A 65 -5.63 7.14 -26.81
N GLU A 66 -4.33 7.44 -26.86
CA GLU A 66 -3.59 7.58 -28.12
C GLU A 66 -3.55 6.26 -28.89
N SER A 67 -3.27 5.14 -28.22
CA SER A 67 -3.19 3.82 -28.85
C SER A 67 -4.54 3.38 -29.45
N VAL A 68 -5.64 3.60 -28.73
CA VAL A 68 -7.00 3.23 -29.16
C VAL A 68 -7.43 4.08 -30.36
N ASN A 69 -7.09 5.36 -30.39
CA ASN A 69 -7.34 6.21 -31.56
C ASN A 69 -6.61 5.70 -32.81
N LEU A 70 -5.38 5.19 -32.67
CA LEU A 70 -4.62 4.58 -33.77
C LEU A 70 -5.17 3.21 -34.19
N ARG A 71 -5.78 2.44 -33.26
CA ARG A 71 -6.41 1.14 -33.56
C ARG A 71 -7.84 1.24 -34.11
N GLY A 72 -8.51 2.37 -33.90
CA GLY A 72 -9.89 2.63 -34.33
C GLY A 72 -10.14 2.53 -35.84
N TYR A 73 -9.09 2.45 -36.66
CA TYR A 73 -9.21 2.16 -38.09
C TYR A 73 -9.62 0.69 -38.40
N GLY A 74 -9.63 -0.21 -37.41
CA GLY A 74 -9.78 -1.67 -37.56
C GLY A 74 -11.16 -2.30 -37.25
N GLN A 75 -12.27 -1.56 -37.38
CA GLN A 75 -13.67 -2.04 -37.19
C GLN A 75 -14.17 -2.31 -35.75
N LYS A 76 -13.36 -2.12 -34.70
CA LYS A 76 -13.84 -2.17 -33.31
C LYS A 76 -14.19 -0.77 -32.80
N ASP A 77 -15.20 -0.67 -31.93
CA ASP A 77 -15.60 0.60 -31.30
C ASP A 77 -14.50 1.09 -30.34
N PRO A 78 -13.79 2.19 -30.67
CA PRO A 78 -12.69 2.71 -29.86
C PRO A 78 -13.14 3.07 -28.44
N LEU A 79 -14.38 3.54 -28.28
CA LEU A 79 -14.89 3.91 -26.96
C LEU A 79 -15.05 2.68 -26.05
N MET A 80 -15.45 1.55 -26.62
CA MET A 80 -15.60 0.30 -25.87
C MET A 80 -14.24 -0.25 -25.43
N GLU A 81 -13.25 -0.26 -26.33
CA GLU A 81 -11.88 -0.71 -25.99
C GLU A 81 -11.28 0.14 -24.87
N TYR A 82 -11.34 1.47 -25.00
CA TYR A 82 -10.83 2.39 -23.98
C TYR A 82 -11.43 2.12 -22.61
N LYS A 83 -12.75 1.90 -22.53
CA LYS A 83 -13.44 1.60 -21.27
C LYS A 83 -13.01 0.27 -20.67
N ASN A 84 -12.92 -0.79 -21.49
CA ASN A 84 -12.59 -2.13 -21.01
C ASN A 84 -11.12 -2.23 -20.56
N GLU A 85 -10.19 -1.71 -21.35
CA GLU A 85 -8.76 -1.69 -21.02
C GLU A 85 -8.51 -0.77 -19.83
N GLY A 86 -9.09 0.43 -19.83
CA GLY A 86 -8.96 1.38 -18.72
C GLY A 86 -9.50 0.85 -17.39
N TYR A 87 -10.63 0.13 -17.42
CA TYR A 87 -11.18 -0.52 -16.23
C TYR A 87 -10.25 -1.64 -15.70
N THR A 88 -9.67 -2.43 -16.61
CA THR A 88 -8.70 -3.47 -16.23
C THR A 88 -7.47 -2.86 -15.56
N MET A 89 -6.91 -1.80 -16.15
CA MET A 89 -5.77 -1.06 -15.59
C MET A 89 -6.10 -0.44 -14.23
N PHE A 90 -7.33 0.05 -14.03
CA PHE A 90 -7.79 0.55 -12.74
C PHE A 90 -7.84 -0.56 -11.67
N LEU A 91 -8.36 -1.74 -12.00
CA LEU A 91 -8.39 -2.88 -11.06
C LEU A 91 -6.99 -3.37 -10.68
N GLU A 92 -6.06 -3.35 -11.65
CA GLU A 92 -4.65 -3.65 -11.41
C GLU A 92 -4.02 -2.63 -10.46
N MET A 93 -4.21 -1.34 -10.73
CA MET A 93 -3.76 -0.24 -9.86
C MET A 93 -4.29 -0.41 -8.42
N MET A 94 -5.59 -0.69 -8.24
CA MET A 94 -6.19 -0.92 -6.93
C MET A 94 -5.63 -2.15 -6.21
N THR A 95 -5.24 -3.18 -6.96
CA THR A 95 -4.63 -4.39 -6.40
C THR A 95 -3.18 -4.14 -5.99
N GLN A 96 -2.43 -3.41 -6.81
CA GLN A 96 -1.07 -2.98 -6.51
C GLN A 96 -1.04 -2.06 -5.29
N MET A 97 -1.96 -1.10 -5.20
CA MET A 97 -2.09 -0.20 -4.06
C MET A 97 -2.27 -0.98 -2.75
N ARG A 98 -3.24 -1.90 -2.70
CA ARG A 98 -3.51 -2.72 -1.50
C ARG A 98 -2.27 -3.52 -1.09
N ARG A 99 -1.59 -4.16 -2.05
CA ARG A 99 -0.36 -4.92 -1.79
C ARG A 99 0.74 -4.02 -1.22
N ASN A 100 0.96 -2.87 -1.83
CA ASN A 100 2.03 -1.97 -1.45
C ASN A 100 1.80 -1.37 -0.07
N VAL A 101 0.57 -0.97 0.26
CA VAL A 101 0.22 -0.45 1.59
C VAL A 101 0.48 -1.50 2.66
N ILE A 102 0.01 -2.74 2.45
CA ILE A 102 0.24 -3.84 3.40
C ILE A 102 1.76 -4.06 3.58
N TYR A 103 2.51 -4.15 2.49
CA TYR A 103 3.95 -4.35 2.54
C TYR A 103 4.68 -3.22 3.29
N SER A 104 4.41 -1.96 2.93
CA SER A 104 5.01 -0.79 3.58
C SER A 104 4.71 -0.76 5.07
N MET A 105 3.48 -1.12 5.47
CA MET A 105 3.06 -1.12 6.86
C MET A 105 3.79 -2.18 7.70
N PHE A 106 3.98 -3.39 7.18
CA PHE A 106 4.73 -4.44 7.89
C PHE A 106 6.24 -4.18 7.92
N MET A 107 6.80 -3.59 6.85
CA MET A 107 8.23 -3.23 6.76
C MET A 107 8.58 -1.92 7.49
N PHE A 108 7.60 -1.19 7.99
CA PHE A 108 7.83 0.09 8.66
C PHE A 108 8.61 -0.09 9.95
N GLU A 109 9.80 0.51 10.03
CA GLU A 109 10.63 0.54 11.23
C GLU A 109 10.88 2.00 11.63
N PRO A 110 10.16 2.52 12.64
CA PRO A 110 10.35 3.89 13.07
C PRO A 110 11.66 4.04 13.83
N ARG A 111 12.41 5.10 13.52
CA ARG A 111 13.60 5.44 14.29
C ARG A 111 13.16 6.08 15.62
N PRO A 112 13.64 5.58 16.77
CA PRO A 112 13.35 6.24 18.04
C PRO A 112 13.96 7.65 18.05
N PRO A 113 13.29 8.64 18.68
CA PRO A 113 13.80 9.99 18.78
C PRO A 113 15.17 9.95 19.47
N ALA A 114 16.18 10.56 18.84
CA ALA A 114 17.54 10.58 19.37
C ALA A 114 17.51 11.12 20.81
N ALA A 115 18.01 10.34 21.77
CA ALA A 115 18.16 10.78 23.15
C ALA A 115 18.94 12.11 23.13
N SER A 116 18.31 13.18 23.60
CA SER A 116 18.99 14.46 23.77
C SER A 116 20.15 14.26 24.72
N THR A 117 21.38 14.19 24.20
CA THR A 117 22.58 14.23 25.03
C THR A 117 22.49 15.50 25.87
N PRO A 118 22.50 15.42 27.22
CA PRO A 118 22.47 16.62 28.03
C PRO A 118 23.74 17.42 27.71
N SER A 119 23.56 18.61 27.16
CA SER A 119 24.63 19.55 26.84
C SER A 119 25.35 19.90 28.14
N SER A 120 26.55 19.35 28.33
CA SER A 120 27.48 19.76 29.39
C SER A 120 27.91 21.21 29.15
N ARG A 121 27.10 22.15 29.66
CA ARG A 121 27.45 23.56 29.80
C ARG A 121 27.24 24.01 31.25
N GLU A 122 27.87 23.29 32.16
CA GLU A 122 28.27 23.83 33.47
C GLU A 122 29.69 23.33 33.72
N VAL A 123 30.66 24.24 33.52
CA VAL A 123 31.95 24.47 34.19
C VAL A 123 32.66 25.39 33.19
N ILE A 124 32.74 26.70 33.43
CA ILE A 124 33.91 27.36 34.01
C ILE A 124 33.42 28.65 34.69
N VAL A 125 33.70 28.73 35.99
CA VAL A 125 33.76 29.95 36.81
C VAL A 125 34.99 30.75 36.41
#